data_AF-A0A257TE06-F1
#
_entry.id   AF-A0A257TE06-F1
#
_cell.length_a   1.000
_cell.length_b   1.000
_cell.length_c   1.000
_cell.angle_alpha   90.00
_cell.angle_beta   90.00
_cell.angle_gamma   90.00
#
_symmetry.space_group_name_H-M   'P 1'
#
loop_
_entity.id
_entity.type
_entity.pdbx_description
1 polymer ?
#
loop_
_entity_poly.entity_id
_entity_poly.type
_entity_poly.pdbx_seq_one_letter_code
_entity_poly.pdbx_strand_id
1 'polypeptide(L)'
;MSSFLLATDLDRTLLPNGPAPDDGGIEVLFHALSTTPHLLVYVTGRNLDMVHGAQRQFGIPAPDYLIADTGTSMFSKRGDALVSEPRWVAYVRTQEPRWNREDVVRAIGTFHELVLQEDWKQNHFKVSYYFADHESKDAVLSHITDALASIAVQADVLWSVDPLKDSTGLIDVLPKSATKATALEFLRMQENLAKNDIVYCGDSGNDILPLTRCYRSILVKNAPGDVKEEVQRRVTENGCPDTLYIATGTSGRNGNYASGILEGLRHFGILAS
;
A
#
# COMPACT_ATOMS: atom_id res chain seq x y z
N MET A 1 10.33 -21.42 -16.04
CA MET A 1 9.82 -20.04 -16.15
C MET A 1 10.23 -19.31 -14.88
N SER A 2 10.83 -18.13 -14.97
CA SER A 2 11.13 -17.34 -13.78
C SER A 2 9.80 -16.90 -13.15
N SER A 3 9.64 -17.13 -11.85
CA SER A 3 8.48 -16.66 -11.09
C SER A 3 8.53 -15.14 -10.99
N PHE A 4 7.43 -14.46 -11.26
CA PHE A 4 7.29 -13.03 -10.99
C PHE A 4 6.60 -12.81 -9.63
N LEU A 5 6.64 -11.59 -9.11
CA LEU A 5 5.92 -11.19 -7.90
C LEU A 5 4.82 -10.20 -8.29
N LEU A 6 3.57 -10.58 -8.00
CA LEU A 6 2.40 -9.70 -8.15
C LEU A 6 2.11 -9.02 -6.81
N ALA A 7 2.51 -7.77 -6.69
CA ALA A 7 2.17 -6.91 -5.57
C ALA A 7 0.97 -6.04 -5.93
N THR A 8 -0.11 -6.12 -5.17
CA THR A 8 -1.31 -5.31 -5.42
C THR A 8 -1.80 -4.67 -4.15
N ASP A 9 -2.17 -3.39 -4.25
CA ASP A 9 -3.09 -2.81 -3.29
C ASP A 9 -4.45 -3.53 -3.33
N LEU A 10 -5.21 -3.41 -2.24
CA LEU A 10 -6.50 -4.05 -2.11
C LEU A 10 -7.63 -3.10 -2.48
N ASP A 11 -7.87 -2.10 -1.65
CA ASP A 11 -9.05 -1.24 -1.73
C ASP A 11 -9.06 -0.43 -3.02
N ARG A 12 -10.12 -0.58 -3.82
CA ARG A 12 -10.26 0.05 -5.14
C ARG A 12 -9.15 -0.27 -6.15
N THR A 13 -8.28 -1.23 -5.86
CA THR A 13 -7.26 -1.76 -6.78
C THR A 13 -7.57 -3.21 -7.16
N LEU A 14 -7.48 -4.15 -6.22
CA LEU A 14 -7.94 -5.52 -6.44
C LEU A 14 -9.44 -5.63 -6.15
N LEU A 15 -9.88 -4.98 -5.08
CA LEU A 15 -11.23 -5.07 -4.52
C LEU A 15 -12.16 -4.01 -5.13
N PRO A 16 -13.35 -4.40 -5.59
CA PRO A 16 -14.34 -3.49 -6.16
C PRO A 16 -15.18 -2.80 -5.07
N ASN A 17 -14.52 -2.22 -4.06
CA ASN A 17 -15.18 -1.51 -2.95
C ASN A 17 -15.12 0.02 -3.10
N GLY A 18 -15.12 0.50 -4.34
CA GLY A 18 -15.24 1.92 -4.68
C GLY A 18 -16.50 2.20 -5.51
N PRO A 19 -16.65 3.44 -6.02
CA PRO A 19 -17.84 3.86 -6.77
C PRO A 19 -17.81 3.45 -8.26
N ALA A 20 -16.69 2.97 -8.79
CA ALA A 20 -16.60 2.57 -10.19
C ALA A 20 -17.29 1.20 -10.39
N PRO A 21 -17.76 0.89 -11.61
CA PRO A 21 -18.43 -0.38 -11.85
C PRO A 21 -17.46 -1.55 -11.74
N ASP A 22 -17.92 -2.62 -11.09
CA ASP A 22 -17.28 -3.95 -11.11
C ASP A 22 -17.81 -4.77 -12.29
N ASP A 23 -16.93 -5.58 -12.89
CA ASP A 23 -17.26 -6.52 -13.96
C ASP A 23 -16.86 -7.97 -13.62
N GLY A 24 -16.62 -8.28 -12.34
CA GLY A 24 -16.20 -9.62 -11.91
C GLY A 24 -14.75 -9.91 -12.25
N GLY A 25 -13.88 -8.89 -12.20
CA GLY A 25 -12.45 -9.00 -12.54
C GLY A 25 -11.68 -10.01 -11.69
N ILE A 26 -12.04 -10.13 -10.40
CA ILE A 26 -11.30 -10.97 -9.42
C ILE A 26 -11.24 -12.44 -9.86
N GLU A 27 -12.39 -13.03 -10.18
CA GLU A 27 -12.48 -14.45 -10.54
C GLU A 27 -11.61 -14.76 -11.76
N VAL A 28 -11.70 -13.90 -12.78
CA VAL A 28 -10.97 -14.10 -14.04
C VAL A 28 -9.47 -13.85 -13.88
N LEU A 29 -9.08 -12.85 -13.08
CA LEU A 29 -7.68 -12.61 -12.75
C LEU A 29 -7.04 -13.83 -12.08
N PHE A 30 -7.66 -14.35 -11.02
CA PHE A 30 -7.09 -15.49 -10.29
C PHE A 30 -7.21 -16.81 -11.04
N HIS A 31 -8.24 -16.97 -11.88
CA HIS A 31 -8.28 -18.09 -12.82
C HIS A 31 -7.11 -18.05 -13.81
N ALA A 32 -6.82 -16.89 -14.41
CA ALA A 32 -5.69 -16.73 -15.34
C ALA A 32 -4.33 -16.96 -14.65
N LEU A 33 -4.18 -16.47 -13.42
CA LEU A 33 -2.96 -16.65 -12.62
C LEU A 33 -2.75 -18.08 -12.11
N SER A 34 -3.78 -18.94 -12.08
CA SER A 34 -3.70 -20.30 -11.55
C SER A 34 -2.68 -21.19 -12.27
N THR A 35 -2.34 -20.86 -13.52
CA THR A 35 -1.38 -21.61 -14.36
C THR A 35 -0.02 -20.93 -14.51
N THR A 36 0.14 -19.72 -13.96
CA THR A 36 1.37 -18.93 -14.07
C THR A 36 2.07 -18.87 -12.71
N PRO A 37 3.27 -19.44 -12.55
CA PRO A 37 4.02 -19.37 -11.29
C PRO A 37 4.29 -17.93 -10.86
N HIS A 38 3.85 -17.56 -9.66
CA HIS A 38 4.02 -16.23 -9.10
C HIS A 38 4.08 -16.25 -7.57
N LEU A 39 4.64 -15.18 -6.99
CA LEU A 39 4.43 -14.82 -5.59
C LEU A 39 3.34 -13.76 -5.51
N LEU A 40 2.29 -14.01 -4.73
CA LEU A 40 1.22 -13.05 -4.50
C LEU A 40 1.51 -12.22 -3.25
N VAL A 41 1.46 -10.90 -3.40
CA VAL A 41 1.69 -9.95 -2.30
C VAL A 41 0.54 -8.94 -2.24
N TYR A 42 -0.11 -8.85 -1.08
CA TYR A 42 -1.03 -7.76 -0.81
C TYR A 42 -0.30 -6.60 -0.14
N VAL A 43 -0.47 -5.38 -0.65
CA VAL A 43 0.22 -4.17 -0.19
C VAL A 43 -0.80 -3.11 0.16
N THR A 44 -1.26 -3.09 1.41
CA THR A 44 -2.50 -2.42 1.80
C THR A 44 -2.36 -1.57 3.07
N GLY A 45 -3.25 -0.58 3.22
CA GLY A 45 -3.45 0.13 4.48
C GLY A 45 -4.21 -0.69 5.54
N ARG A 46 -4.84 -1.80 5.16
CA ARG A 46 -5.54 -2.71 6.07
C ARG A 46 -4.57 -3.40 7.02
N ASN A 47 -5.03 -3.66 8.25
CA ASN A 47 -4.36 -4.58 9.17
C ASN A 47 -4.69 -6.05 8.81
N LEU A 48 -4.03 -7.00 9.49
CA LEU A 48 -4.18 -8.44 9.23
C LEU A 48 -5.65 -8.92 9.30
N ASP A 49 -6.40 -8.50 10.32
CA ASP A 49 -7.80 -8.92 10.51
C ASP A 49 -8.72 -8.41 9.40
N MET A 50 -8.51 -7.16 8.96
CA MET A 50 -9.24 -6.57 7.84
C MET A 50 -8.91 -7.27 6.50
N VAL A 51 -7.69 -7.78 6.34
CA VAL A 51 -7.32 -8.60 5.18
C VAL A 51 -8.01 -9.96 5.23
N HIS A 52 -8.01 -10.63 6.38
CA HIS A 52 -8.78 -11.87 6.56
C HIS A 52 -10.28 -11.65 6.29
N GLY A 53 -10.84 -10.50 6.69
CA GLY A 53 -12.20 -10.08 6.35
C GLY A 53 -12.42 -9.95 4.85
N ALA A 54 -11.51 -9.28 4.13
CA ALA A 54 -11.56 -9.15 2.68
C ALA A 54 -11.49 -10.51 1.97
N GLN A 55 -10.63 -11.42 2.42
CA GLN A 55 -10.52 -12.77 1.84
C GLN A 55 -11.85 -13.52 1.93
N ARG A 56 -12.52 -13.48 3.08
CA ARG A 56 -13.84 -14.09 3.25
C ARG A 56 -14.92 -13.41 2.41
N GLN A 57 -14.89 -12.08 2.33
CA GLN A 57 -15.92 -11.30 1.65
C GLN A 57 -15.83 -11.41 0.13
N PHE A 58 -14.61 -11.35 -0.43
CA PHE A 58 -14.38 -11.26 -1.88
C PHE A 58 -13.84 -12.56 -2.50
N GLY A 59 -13.57 -13.58 -1.69
CA GLY A 59 -13.06 -14.87 -2.18
C GLY A 59 -11.65 -14.80 -2.77
N ILE A 60 -10.84 -13.81 -2.37
CA ILE A 60 -9.46 -13.69 -2.83
C ILE A 60 -8.54 -14.68 -2.09
N PRO A 61 -7.52 -15.25 -2.76
CA PRO A 61 -6.64 -16.27 -2.16
C PRO A 61 -5.77 -15.73 -1.01
N ALA A 62 -5.14 -16.63 -0.27
CA ALA A 62 -4.10 -16.26 0.69
C ALA A 62 -2.81 -15.83 -0.04
N PRO A 63 -2.28 -14.62 0.23
CA PRO A 63 -1.05 -14.19 -0.39
C PRO A 63 0.14 -14.92 0.22
N ASP A 64 1.26 -14.96 -0.50
CA ASP A 64 2.54 -15.48 0.02
C ASP A 64 3.15 -14.49 1.01
N TYR A 65 2.93 -13.19 0.77
CA TYR A 65 3.31 -12.11 1.69
C TYR A 65 2.18 -11.08 1.83
N LEU A 66 2.06 -10.51 3.02
CA LEU A 66 1.20 -9.36 3.27
C LEU A 66 2.05 -8.20 3.79
N ILE A 67 2.03 -7.09 3.07
CA ILE A 67 2.51 -5.78 3.52
C ILE A 67 1.27 -5.01 3.97
N ALA A 68 1.09 -4.90 5.28
CA ALA A 68 -0.09 -4.32 5.92
C ALA A 68 0.23 -2.96 6.55
N ASP A 69 -0.81 -2.27 7.04
CA ASP A 69 -0.69 -1.02 7.77
C ASP A 69 0.17 0.03 7.03
N THR A 70 -0.02 0.13 5.71
CA THR A 70 0.69 1.07 4.82
C THR A 70 2.21 0.81 4.76
N GLY A 71 2.64 -0.43 5.02
CA GLY A 71 4.04 -0.83 4.96
C GLY A 71 4.74 -0.94 6.31
N THR A 72 4.04 -0.67 7.41
CA THR A 72 4.62 -0.75 8.76
C THR A 72 4.61 -2.17 9.33
N SER A 73 3.75 -3.05 8.79
CA SER A 73 3.69 -4.47 9.15
C SER A 73 3.95 -5.35 7.93
N MET A 74 4.64 -6.47 8.14
CA MET A 74 4.83 -7.48 7.11
C MET A 74 4.59 -8.87 7.69
N PHE A 75 3.93 -9.72 6.90
CA PHE A 75 3.63 -11.10 7.23
C PHE A 75 4.03 -12.01 6.06
N SER A 76 4.45 -13.23 6.37
CA SER A 76 4.73 -14.28 5.39
C SER A 76 3.87 -15.51 5.63
N LYS A 77 3.54 -16.20 4.55
CA LYS A 77 2.72 -17.41 4.60
C LYS A 77 3.50 -18.58 5.19
N ARG A 78 2.90 -19.25 6.18
CA ARG A 78 3.39 -20.48 6.81
C ARG A 78 2.24 -21.45 6.96
N GLY A 79 2.17 -22.45 6.08
CA GLY A 79 0.98 -23.28 5.95
C GLY A 79 -0.22 -22.42 5.55
N ASP A 80 -1.29 -22.48 6.33
CA ASP A 80 -2.53 -21.74 6.10
C ASP A 80 -2.59 -20.38 6.82
N ALA A 81 -1.53 -20.01 7.55
CA ALA A 81 -1.47 -18.78 8.35
C ALA A 81 -0.51 -17.74 7.76
N LEU A 82 -0.86 -16.47 7.93
CA LEU A 82 0.07 -15.35 7.79
C LEU A 82 0.69 -15.06 9.15
N VAL A 83 2.03 -15.18 9.24
CA VAL A 83 2.78 -14.91 10.47
C VAL A 83 3.67 -13.70 10.28
N SER A 84 3.92 -12.95 11.35
CA SER A 84 4.79 -11.77 11.29
C SER A 84 6.14 -12.12 10.68
N GLU A 85 6.64 -11.26 9.79
CA GLU A 85 7.94 -11.41 9.13
C GLU A 85 9.03 -10.69 9.95
N PRO A 86 9.80 -11.43 10.79
CA PRO A 86 10.74 -10.81 11.73
C PRO A 86 11.89 -10.08 11.02
N ARG A 87 12.24 -10.48 9.78
CA ARG A 87 13.29 -9.82 9.02
C ARG A 87 12.92 -8.36 8.68
N TRP A 88 11.63 -8.09 8.42
CA TRP A 88 11.15 -6.74 8.18
C TRP A 88 11.25 -5.87 9.45
N VAL A 89 10.83 -6.42 10.59
CA VAL A 89 10.92 -5.72 11.87
C VAL A 89 12.37 -5.37 12.21
N ALA A 90 13.29 -6.32 12.02
CA ALA A 90 14.71 -6.09 12.24
C ALA A 90 15.29 -5.02 11.28
N TYR A 91 14.86 -5.04 10.01
CA TYR A 91 15.26 -4.05 9.03
C TYR A 91 14.84 -2.64 9.44
N VAL A 92 13.56 -2.41 9.74
CA VAL A 92 13.05 -1.09 10.13
C VAL A 92 13.75 -0.58 11.40
N ARG A 93 13.96 -1.43 12.41
CA ARG A 93 14.74 -1.05 13.61
C ARG A 93 16.16 -0.63 13.31
N THR A 94 16.79 -1.26 12.31
CA THR A 94 18.16 -0.93 11.90
C THR A 94 18.22 0.40 11.16
N GLN A 95 17.21 0.69 10.32
CA GLN A 95 17.12 1.95 9.59
C GLN A 95 16.72 3.11 10.49
N GLU A 96 15.87 2.87 11.49
CA GLU A 96 15.28 3.90 12.34
C GLU A 96 15.53 3.58 13.83
N PRO A 97 16.80 3.58 14.29
CA PRO A 97 17.15 3.16 15.64
C PRO A 97 16.62 4.11 16.73
N ARG A 98 16.21 5.33 16.36
CA ARG A 98 15.59 6.31 17.26
C ARG A 98 14.08 6.16 17.35
N TRP A 99 13.46 5.32 16.50
CA TRP A 99 12.03 5.12 16.55
C TRP A 99 11.63 4.35 17.82
N ASN A 100 10.87 5.03 18.68
CA ASN A 100 10.18 4.42 19.80
C ASN A 100 8.76 4.99 19.85
N ARG A 101 7.75 4.11 19.72
CA ARG A 101 6.33 4.49 19.70
C ARG A 101 5.92 5.32 20.91
N GLU A 102 6.38 4.95 22.11
CA GLU A 102 6.00 5.63 23.34
C GLU A 102 6.64 7.03 23.43
N ASP A 103 7.89 7.16 22.99
CA ASP A 103 8.56 8.46 22.95
C ASP A 103 7.96 9.36 21.87
N VAL A 104 7.55 8.81 20.71
CA VAL A 104 6.80 9.54 19.68
C VAL A 104 5.47 10.06 20.22
N VAL A 105 4.67 9.18 20.86
CA VAL A 105 3.39 9.59 21.47
C VAL A 105 3.60 10.67 22.53
N ARG A 106 4.63 10.51 23.38
CA ARG A 106 4.96 11.47 24.44
C ARG A 106 5.40 12.82 23.87
N ALA A 107 6.19 12.82 22.80
CA ALA A 107 6.67 14.03 22.14
C ALA A 107 5.51 14.80 21.46
N ILE A 108 4.60 14.08 20.78
CA ILE A 108 3.42 14.68 20.13
C ILE A 108 2.44 15.23 21.18
N GLY A 109 2.20 14.49 22.26
CA GLY A 109 1.29 14.89 23.32
C GLY A 109 -0.17 14.99 22.85
N THR A 110 -0.92 15.93 23.43
CA THR A 110 -2.37 16.13 23.18
C THR A 110 -2.67 17.50 22.56
N PHE A 111 -1.78 18.00 21.71
CA PHE A 111 -1.94 19.30 21.03
C PHE A 111 -3.23 19.32 20.19
N HIS A 112 -3.99 20.43 20.24
CA HIS A 112 -5.31 20.58 19.60
C HIS A 112 -6.24 19.36 19.73
N GLU A 113 -6.35 18.77 20.93
CA GLU A 113 -7.27 17.65 21.16
C GLU A 113 -7.01 16.45 20.23
N LEU A 114 -5.76 16.23 19.80
CA LEU A 114 -5.34 15.00 19.12
C LEU A 114 -5.69 13.79 19.99
N VAL A 115 -6.52 12.89 19.44
CA VAL A 115 -6.96 11.69 20.15
C VAL A 115 -6.28 10.48 19.54
N LEU A 116 -5.60 9.67 20.34
CA LEU A 116 -5.08 8.39 19.87
C LEU A 116 -6.21 7.49 19.39
N GLN A 117 -6.03 6.86 18.23
CA GLN A 117 -6.93 5.81 17.79
C GLN A 117 -6.78 4.55 18.66
N GLU A 118 -7.73 3.63 18.53
CA GLU A 118 -7.80 2.39 19.28
C GLU A 118 -6.52 1.54 19.16
N ASP A 119 -6.18 0.73 20.17
CA ASP A 119 -4.94 -0.06 20.21
C ASP A 119 -4.72 -0.95 18.98
N TRP A 120 -5.79 -1.49 18.41
CA TRP A 120 -5.74 -2.35 17.22
C TRP A 120 -5.40 -1.60 15.92
N LYS A 121 -5.38 -0.26 15.95
CA LYS A 121 -4.91 0.61 14.87
C LYS A 121 -3.48 1.11 15.08
N GLN A 122 -2.93 0.86 16.25
CA GLN A 122 -1.54 1.15 16.59
C GLN A 122 -0.68 -0.08 16.26
N ASN A 123 0.58 0.13 15.91
CA ASN A 123 1.56 -0.96 15.88
C ASN A 123 2.96 -0.46 16.26
N HIS A 124 3.95 -1.34 16.19
CA HIS A 124 5.30 -1.00 16.62
C HIS A 124 5.93 0.17 15.83
N PHE A 125 5.56 0.32 14.56
CA PHE A 125 6.05 1.33 13.63
C PHE A 125 4.94 2.25 13.11
N LYS A 126 3.84 2.41 13.87
CA LYS A 126 2.71 3.26 13.49
C LYS A 126 2.06 3.87 14.72
N VAL A 127 1.86 5.18 14.67
CA VAL A 127 1.04 5.92 15.63
C VAL A 127 -0.09 6.62 14.89
N SER A 128 -1.34 6.28 15.23
CA SER A 128 -2.52 6.82 14.58
C SER A 128 -3.33 7.72 15.52
N TYR A 129 -3.77 8.87 15.01
CA TYR A 129 -4.64 9.82 15.71
C TYR A 129 -5.92 10.11 14.92
N TYR A 130 -6.98 10.44 15.65
CA TYR A 130 -8.13 11.18 15.14
C TYR A 130 -7.91 12.68 15.37
N PHE A 131 -8.35 13.50 14.42
CA PHE A 131 -8.32 14.95 14.52
C PHE A 131 -9.53 15.56 13.82
N ALA A 132 -10.40 16.24 14.58
CA ALA A 132 -11.69 16.72 14.10
C ALA A 132 -11.68 18.16 13.55
N ASP A 133 -10.67 18.98 13.88
CA ASP A 133 -10.60 20.38 13.45
C ASP A 133 -9.79 20.52 12.15
N HIS A 134 -10.48 20.45 11.00
CA HIS A 134 -9.83 20.51 9.69
C HIS A 134 -9.20 21.87 9.40
N GLU A 135 -9.65 22.95 10.03
CA GLU A 135 -9.10 24.30 9.83
C GLU A 135 -7.69 24.42 10.41
N SER A 136 -7.44 23.73 11.54
CA SER A 136 -6.13 23.69 12.19
C SER A 136 -5.22 22.56 11.71
N LYS A 137 -5.57 21.85 10.62
CA LYS A 137 -4.80 20.73 10.07
C LYS A 137 -3.31 21.07 9.91
N ASP A 138 -2.99 22.16 9.23
CA ASP A 138 -1.60 22.48 8.92
C ASP A 138 -0.79 22.82 10.17
N ALA A 139 -1.42 23.46 11.17
CA ALA A 139 -0.80 23.72 12.47
C ALA A 139 -0.51 22.41 13.22
N VAL A 140 -1.43 21.45 13.20
CA VAL A 140 -1.24 20.14 13.82
C VAL A 140 -0.15 19.33 13.13
N LEU A 141 -0.12 19.30 11.79
CA LEU A 141 0.94 18.62 11.05
C LEU A 141 2.31 19.24 11.29
N SER A 142 2.38 20.58 11.39
CA SER A 142 3.61 21.28 11.77
C SER A 142 4.06 20.90 13.17
N HIS A 143 3.15 20.91 14.16
CA HIS A 143 3.45 20.51 15.53
C HIS A 143 3.98 19.07 15.62
N ILE A 144 3.34 18.12 14.94
CA ILE A 144 3.81 16.72 14.92
C ILE A 144 5.22 16.65 14.33
N THR A 145 5.48 17.38 13.24
CA THR A 145 6.80 17.43 12.60
C THR A 145 7.86 17.98 13.55
N ASP A 146 7.57 19.08 14.25
CA ASP A 146 8.48 19.71 15.21
C ASP A 146 8.73 18.81 16.43
N ALA A 147 7.68 18.14 16.93
CA ALA A 147 7.78 17.18 18.02
C ALA A 147 8.70 16.01 17.67
N LEU A 148 8.55 15.43 16.47
CA LEU A 148 9.41 14.36 15.97
C LEU A 148 10.87 14.83 15.79
N ALA A 149 11.06 16.05 15.26
CA ALA A 149 12.39 16.64 15.12
C ALA A 149 13.08 16.84 16.48
N SER A 150 12.33 17.20 17.53
CA SER A 150 12.88 17.40 18.89
C SER A 150 13.48 16.13 19.51
N ILE A 151 12.99 14.97 19.11
CA ILE A 151 13.52 13.65 19.51
C ILE A 151 14.39 13.02 18.41
N ALA A 152 14.68 13.77 17.35
CA ALA A 152 15.44 13.35 16.17
C ALA A 152 14.93 12.06 15.52
N VAL A 153 13.60 11.89 15.48
CA VAL A 153 12.93 10.82 14.75
C VAL A 153 12.61 11.30 13.33
N GLN A 154 12.94 10.49 12.33
CA GLN A 154 12.54 10.72 10.96
C GLN A 154 11.26 9.95 10.68
N ALA A 155 10.16 10.67 10.48
CA ALA A 155 8.86 10.07 10.16
C ALA A 155 8.20 10.77 8.98
N ASP A 156 7.30 10.05 8.33
CA ASP A 156 6.27 10.62 7.47
C ASP A 156 4.98 10.77 8.28
N VAL A 157 4.28 11.88 8.07
CA VAL A 157 2.99 12.19 8.70
C VAL A 157 1.94 12.21 7.61
N LEU A 158 1.10 11.18 7.58
CA LEU A 158 0.07 11.00 6.56
C LEU A 158 -1.26 11.53 7.08
N TRP A 159 -1.88 12.44 6.33
CA TRP A 159 -3.24 12.91 6.58
C TRP A 159 -4.21 12.23 5.64
N SER A 160 -5.33 11.75 6.18
CA SER A 160 -6.49 11.33 5.41
C SER A 160 -7.78 11.71 6.14
N VAL A 161 -8.93 11.44 5.55
CA VAL A 161 -10.24 11.76 6.11
C VAL A 161 -11.08 10.50 6.10
N ASP A 162 -11.75 10.18 7.21
CA ASP A 162 -12.71 9.09 7.27
C ASP A 162 -14.09 9.60 6.76
N PRO A 163 -14.53 9.23 5.54
CA PRO A 163 -15.78 9.72 5.00
C PRO A 163 -17.01 9.18 5.74
N LEU A 164 -16.86 8.16 6.60
CA LEU A 164 -17.95 7.49 7.31
C LEU A 164 -18.15 7.99 8.74
N LYS A 165 -17.17 8.71 9.32
CA LYS A 165 -17.24 9.24 10.70
C LYS A 165 -17.17 10.76 10.70
N ASP A 166 -18.25 11.43 10.28
CA ASP A 166 -18.36 12.90 10.25
C ASP A 166 -17.20 13.61 9.54
N SER A 167 -16.58 12.94 8.56
CA SER A 167 -15.36 13.43 7.91
C SER A 167 -14.21 13.67 8.89
N THR A 168 -14.10 12.94 10.00
CA THR A 168 -13.00 13.08 10.97
C THR A 168 -11.65 12.85 10.29
N GLY A 169 -10.70 13.75 10.54
CA GLY A 169 -9.32 13.60 10.10
C GLY A 169 -8.61 12.42 10.75
N LEU A 170 -7.82 11.71 9.96
CA LEU A 170 -6.96 10.61 10.39
C LEU A 170 -5.51 10.99 10.14
N ILE A 171 -4.68 10.86 11.16
CA ILE A 171 -3.24 11.08 11.05
C ILE A 171 -2.53 9.76 11.34
N ASP A 172 -1.66 9.33 10.43
CA ASP A 172 -0.73 8.22 10.65
C ASP A 172 0.71 8.75 10.66
N VAL A 173 1.44 8.49 11.74
CA VAL A 173 2.87 8.79 11.89
C VAL A 173 3.65 7.49 11.75
N LEU A 174 4.52 7.43 10.74
CA LEU A 174 5.26 6.22 10.37
C LEU A 174 6.75 6.53 10.19
N PRO A 175 7.69 5.65 10.57
CA PRO A 175 9.10 5.86 10.26
C PRO A 175 9.31 6.00 8.75
N LYS A 176 10.21 6.87 8.30
CA LYS A 176 10.47 7.07 6.86
C LYS A 176 10.91 5.80 6.15
N SER A 177 11.58 4.90 6.87
CA SER A 177 11.97 3.60 6.31
C SER A 177 10.81 2.62 6.10
N ALA A 178 9.61 2.88 6.62
CA ALA A 178 8.47 1.96 6.64
C ALA A 178 7.28 2.46 5.81
N THR A 179 7.36 2.25 4.49
CA THR A 179 6.33 2.59 3.50
C THR A 179 6.00 1.38 2.64
N LYS A 180 4.87 1.42 1.91
CA LYS A 180 4.54 0.40 0.87
C LYS A 180 5.73 0.17 -0.08
N ALA A 181 6.39 1.24 -0.53
CA ALA A 181 7.51 1.15 -1.47
C ALA A 181 8.77 0.52 -0.87
N THR A 182 9.15 0.91 0.35
CA THR A 182 10.36 0.39 1.00
C THR A 182 10.16 -1.05 1.49
N ALA A 183 8.96 -1.40 1.95
CA ALA A 183 8.60 -2.77 2.31
C ALA A 183 8.65 -3.70 1.09
N LEU A 184 8.12 -3.26 -0.06
CA LEU A 184 8.18 -4.06 -1.29
C LEU A 184 9.61 -4.18 -1.83
N GLU A 185 10.41 -3.11 -1.78
CA GLU A 185 11.83 -3.15 -2.19
C GLU A 185 12.64 -4.08 -1.27
N PHE A 186 12.37 -4.05 0.04
CA PHE A 186 12.96 -5.00 0.98
C PHE A 186 12.61 -6.44 0.59
N LEU A 187 11.32 -6.73 0.36
CA LEU A 187 10.87 -8.07 -0.02
C LEU A 187 11.51 -8.53 -1.33
N ARG A 188 11.56 -7.67 -2.35
CA ARG A 188 12.24 -7.95 -3.63
C ARG A 188 13.69 -8.39 -3.40
N MET A 189 14.42 -7.67 -2.54
CA MET A 189 15.81 -8.00 -2.22
C MET A 189 15.93 -9.31 -1.45
N GLN A 190 14.99 -9.61 -0.53
CA GLN A 190 14.97 -10.88 0.21
C GLN A 190 14.70 -12.08 -0.69
N GLU A 191 13.83 -11.92 -1.70
CA GLU A 191 13.49 -12.97 -2.67
C GLU A 191 14.45 -13.01 -3.87
N ASN A 192 15.50 -12.16 -3.87
CA ASN A 192 16.50 -12.08 -4.94
C ASN A 192 15.89 -11.89 -6.34
N LEU A 193 14.86 -11.04 -6.44
CA LEU A 193 14.14 -10.75 -7.68
C LEU A 193 14.69 -9.49 -8.37
N ALA A 194 14.75 -9.50 -9.70
CA ALA A 194 15.04 -8.29 -10.46
C ALA A 194 13.81 -7.37 -10.45
N LYS A 195 14.01 -6.06 -10.63
CA LYS A 195 12.88 -5.10 -10.71
C LYS A 195 11.87 -5.45 -11.82
N ASN A 196 12.36 -6.02 -12.93
CA ASN A 196 11.52 -6.45 -14.04
C ASN A 196 10.64 -7.66 -13.71
N ASP A 197 10.95 -8.40 -12.63
CA ASP A 197 10.15 -9.53 -12.14
C ASP A 197 9.06 -9.08 -11.15
N ILE A 198 9.00 -7.78 -10.83
CA ILE A 198 7.99 -7.21 -9.94
C ILE A 198 6.91 -6.53 -10.77
N VAL A 199 5.66 -6.88 -10.49
CA VAL A 199 4.47 -6.13 -10.92
C VAL A 199 3.86 -5.47 -9.70
N TYR A 200 3.70 -4.15 -9.72
CA TYR A 200 2.95 -3.41 -8.70
C TYR A 200 1.63 -2.89 -9.26
N CYS A 201 0.53 -3.06 -8.53
CA CYS A 201 -0.79 -2.55 -8.88
C CYS A 201 -1.32 -1.61 -7.79
N GLY A 202 -1.87 -0.46 -8.19
CA GLY A 202 -2.43 0.53 -7.26
C GLY A 202 -3.50 1.41 -7.89
N ASP A 203 -4.13 2.27 -7.07
CA ASP A 203 -5.18 3.21 -7.48
C ASP A 203 -4.96 4.65 -6.99
N SER A 204 -4.23 4.86 -5.90
CA SER A 204 -4.34 6.09 -5.10
C SER A 204 -3.00 6.69 -4.65
N GLY A 205 -3.07 7.78 -3.89
CA GLY A 205 -1.89 8.55 -3.48
C GLY A 205 -0.85 7.75 -2.69
N ASN A 206 -1.28 6.78 -1.87
CA ASN A 206 -0.35 5.93 -1.12
C ASN A 206 0.39 4.91 -2.01
N ASP A 207 -0.04 4.74 -3.26
CA ASP A 207 0.57 3.87 -4.26
C ASP A 207 1.54 4.61 -5.19
N ILE A 208 1.60 5.95 -5.16
CA ILE A 208 2.47 6.73 -6.04
C ILE A 208 3.94 6.32 -5.86
N LEU A 209 4.40 6.16 -4.63
CA LEU A 209 5.79 5.76 -4.36
C LEU A 209 6.11 4.38 -4.95
N PRO A 210 5.38 3.29 -4.64
CA PRO A 210 5.68 1.99 -5.24
C PRO A 210 5.45 1.95 -6.76
N LEU A 211 4.42 2.61 -7.30
CA LEU A 211 4.18 2.71 -8.75
C LEU A 211 5.35 3.34 -9.52
N THR A 212 6.13 4.19 -8.85
CA THR A 212 7.21 4.97 -9.48
C THR A 212 8.60 4.41 -9.21
N ARG A 213 8.72 3.20 -8.64
CA ARG A 213 10.00 2.54 -8.33
C ARG A 213 10.70 1.84 -9.51
N CYS A 214 10.19 2.03 -10.73
CA CYS A 214 10.66 1.36 -11.94
C CYS A 214 10.49 -0.17 -11.89
N TYR A 215 9.43 -0.63 -11.22
CA TYR A 215 8.85 -1.95 -11.46
C TYR A 215 7.92 -1.88 -12.66
N ARG A 216 7.48 -3.03 -13.18
CA ARG A 216 6.29 -3.06 -14.03
C ARG A 216 5.11 -2.61 -13.16
N SER A 217 4.48 -1.50 -13.50
CA SER A 217 3.50 -0.82 -12.66
C SER A 217 2.18 -0.72 -13.42
N ILE A 218 1.09 -1.10 -12.78
CA ILE A 218 -0.26 -1.05 -13.33
C ILE A 218 -1.09 -0.11 -12.47
N LEU A 219 -1.54 0.98 -13.08
CA LEU A 219 -2.50 1.90 -12.47
C LEU A 219 -3.89 1.58 -13.02
N VAL A 220 -4.81 1.13 -12.15
CA VAL A 220 -6.16 0.72 -12.56
C VAL A 220 -6.96 1.92 -13.08
N LYS A 221 -7.93 1.67 -13.97
CA LYS A 221 -8.66 2.75 -14.66
C LYS A 221 -9.40 3.69 -13.71
N ASN A 222 -9.93 3.16 -12.61
CA ASN A 222 -10.65 3.93 -11.60
C ASN A 222 -9.74 4.79 -10.70
N ALA A 223 -8.42 4.81 -10.94
CA ALA A 223 -7.52 5.74 -10.28
C ALA A 223 -7.92 7.21 -10.60
N PRO A 224 -7.87 8.12 -9.61
CA PRO A 224 -8.09 9.54 -9.82
C PRO A 224 -7.14 10.16 -10.87
N GLY A 225 -7.59 11.24 -11.53
CA GLY A 225 -6.83 11.89 -12.61
C GLY A 225 -5.51 12.49 -12.14
N ASP A 226 -5.52 13.16 -11.00
CA ASP A 226 -4.34 13.72 -10.33
C ASP A 226 -3.30 12.65 -9.99
N VAL A 227 -3.74 11.46 -9.53
CA VAL A 227 -2.85 10.32 -9.28
C VAL A 227 -2.21 9.83 -10.58
N LYS A 228 -2.98 9.73 -11.68
CA LYS A 228 -2.45 9.32 -12.99
C LYS A 228 -1.37 10.28 -13.50
N GLU A 229 -1.66 11.58 -13.46
CA GLU A 229 -0.73 12.63 -13.88
C GLU A 229 0.57 12.59 -13.06
N GLU A 230 0.45 12.47 -11.74
CA GLU A 230 1.61 12.45 -10.84
C GLU A 230 2.48 11.20 -11.02
N VAL A 231 1.87 10.02 -11.21
CA VAL A 231 2.62 8.78 -11.48
C VAL A 231 3.34 8.87 -12.83
N GLN A 232 2.68 9.36 -13.88
CA GLN A 232 3.29 9.56 -15.21
C GLN A 232 4.48 10.51 -15.16
N ARG A 233 4.33 11.64 -14.46
CA ARG A 233 5.41 12.61 -14.26
C ARG A 233 6.61 11.96 -13.58
N ARG A 234 6.39 11.26 -12.47
CA ARG A 234 7.47 10.63 -11.68
C ARG A 234 8.17 9.49 -12.40
N VAL A 235 7.48 8.62 -13.14
CA VAL A 235 8.17 7.55 -13.89
C VAL A 235 9.05 8.12 -15.00
N THR A 236 8.65 9.25 -15.59
CA THR A 236 9.46 9.98 -16.56
C THR A 236 10.70 10.58 -15.90
N GLU A 237 10.54 11.27 -14.78
CA GLU A 237 11.65 11.85 -14.00
C GLU A 237 12.62 10.79 -13.47
N ASN A 238 12.11 9.61 -13.11
CA ASN A 238 12.93 8.48 -12.67
C ASN A 238 13.58 7.71 -13.84
N GLY A 239 13.34 8.11 -15.10
CA GLY A 239 13.96 7.50 -16.27
C GLY A 239 13.43 6.10 -16.62
N CYS A 240 12.19 5.78 -16.24
CA CYS A 240 11.57 4.47 -16.48
C CYS A 240 10.11 4.55 -16.99
N PRO A 241 9.80 5.40 -17.98
CA PRO A 241 8.42 5.58 -18.45
C PRO A 241 7.79 4.28 -19.01
N ASP A 242 8.60 3.40 -19.62
CA ASP A 242 8.15 2.15 -20.24
C ASP A 242 7.69 1.10 -19.22
N THR A 243 7.89 1.35 -17.93
CA THR A 243 7.47 0.43 -16.87
C THR A 243 6.05 0.69 -16.38
N LEU A 244 5.40 1.77 -16.81
CA LEU A 244 4.04 2.13 -16.38
C LEU A 244 3.00 1.76 -17.45
N TYR A 245 1.95 1.08 -17.01
CA TYR A 245 0.72 0.87 -17.75
C TYR A 245 -0.47 1.47 -16.99
N ILE A 246 -1.28 2.28 -17.68
CA ILE A 246 -2.54 2.81 -17.12
C ILE A 246 -3.70 2.13 -17.85
N ALA A 247 -4.50 1.38 -17.11
CA ALA A 247 -5.62 0.64 -17.68
C ALA A 247 -6.71 1.60 -18.22
N THR A 248 -7.29 1.22 -19.36
CA THR A 248 -8.31 1.99 -20.08
C THR A 248 -9.58 1.17 -20.34
N GLY A 249 -9.52 -0.14 -20.17
CA GLY A 249 -10.56 -1.10 -20.54
C GLY A 249 -10.32 -1.68 -21.92
N THR A 250 -10.82 -2.89 -22.15
CA THR A 250 -10.73 -3.61 -23.43
C THR A 250 -12.13 -4.04 -23.90
N SER A 251 -12.22 -4.59 -25.11
CA SER A 251 -13.44 -5.22 -25.60
C SER A 251 -13.85 -6.39 -24.68
N GLY A 252 -14.77 -6.13 -23.75
CA GLY A 252 -15.28 -7.10 -22.77
C GLY A 252 -14.84 -6.91 -21.31
N ARG A 253 -13.98 -5.93 -21.00
CA ARG A 253 -13.58 -5.60 -19.62
C ARG A 253 -13.47 -4.10 -19.42
N ASN A 254 -13.90 -3.62 -18.26
CA ASN A 254 -14.05 -2.18 -18.04
C ASN A 254 -12.73 -1.48 -17.67
N GLY A 255 -11.69 -2.21 -17.25
CA GLY A 255 -10.37 -1.72 -16.84
C GLY A 255 -10.27 -1.25 -15.39
N ASN A 256 -11.37 -1.28 -14.62
CA ASN A 256 -11.39 -0.95 -13.21
C ASN A 256 -10.96 -2.15 -12.36
N TYR A 257 -10.46 -1.87 -11.16
CA TYR A 257 -10.15 -2.88 -10.15
C TYR A 257 -9.27 -4.02 -10.72
N ALA A 258 -9.58 -5.27 -10.33
CA ALA A 258 -8.92 -6.48 -10.83
C ALA A 258 -8.90 -6.61 -12.37
N SER A 259 -9.88 -6.04 -13.08
CA SER A 259 -9.87 -6.05 -14.55
C SER A 259 -8.78 -5.14 -15.13
N GLY A 260 -8.44 -4.04 -14.45
CA GLY A 260 -7.27 -3.22 -14.81
C GLY A 260 -5.94 -3.95 -14.56
N ILE A 261 -5.86 -4.74 -13.48
CA ILE A 261 -4.70 -5.61 -13.21
C ILE A 261 -4.53 -6.63 -14.35
N LEU A 262 -5.61 -7.32 -14.72
CA LEU A 262 -5.61 -8.29 -15.82
C LEU A 262 -5.16 -7.67 -17.15
N GLU A 263 -5.68 -6.49 -17.48
CA GLU A 263 -5.31 -5.71 -18.66
C GLU A 263 -3.80 -5.39 -18.68
N GLY A 264 -3.26 -4.89 -17.56
CA GLY A 264 -1.83 -4.57 -17.45
C GLY A 264 -0.92 -5.80 -17.47
N LEU A 265 -1.32 -6.92 -16.85
CA LEU A 265 -0.55 -8.17 -16.91
C LEU A 265 -0.45 -8.70 -18.35
N ARG A 266 -1.51 -8.55 -19.15
CA ARG A 266 -1.48 -8.87 -20.59
C ARG A 266 -0.60 -7.90 -21.37
N HIS A 267 -0.68 -6.60 -21.07
CA HIS A 267 0.18 -5.59 -21.68
C HIS A 267 1.67 -5.91 -21.51
N PHE A 268 2.08 -6.32 -20.30
CA PHE A 268 3.46 -6.71 -20.02
C PHE A 268 3.84 -8.13 -20.50
N GLY A 269 2.93 -8.84 -21.18
CA GLY A 269 3.17 -10.19 -21.70
C GLY A 269 3.31 -11.27 -20.62
N ILE A 270 2.81 -11.01 -19.40
CA ILE A 270 2.85 -11.97 -18.28
C ILE A 270 1.69 -12.97 -18.39
N LEU A 271 0.53 -12.49 -18.81
CA LEU A 271 -0.64 -13.31 -19.13
C LEU A 271 -0.93 -13.26 -20.63
N ALA A 272 -1.51 -14.32 -21.17
CA ALA A 272 -2.00 -14.35 -22.55
C ALA A 272 -3.23 -13.43 -22.72
N SER A 273 -3.32 -12.79 -23.89
CA SER A 273 -4.46 -11.95 -24.29
C SER A 273 -5.76 -12.75 -24.38
#